data_AF-A0A2J0LKK5-F1
#
_entry.id   AF-A0A2J0LKK5-F1
#
_cell.length_a   1.000
_cell.length_b   1.000
_cell.length_c   1.000
_cell.angle_alpha   90.00
_cell.angle_beta   90.00
_cell.angle_gamma   90.00
#
_symmetry.space_group_name_H-M   'P 1'
#
loop_
_entity.id
_entity.type
_entity.pdbx_description
1 polymer ?
#
loop_
_entity_poly.entity_id
_entity_poly.type
_entity_poly.pdbx_seq_one_letter_code
_entity_poly.pdbx_strand_id
1 'polypeptide(L)'
;MLKGQLNKKNIELAVTGISVIILIFLIMNHMPKSKDNKSVSKAEPYPTSEVGFEITNNEQRTTNDEHWGRDPFLLDSANVKEQGMEDMALNGIVSDKENPYAIINNDVVKLGDKVNDMTVIEINEKSVVLEQDGQKHILELNAY
;
A
#
# COMPACT_ATOMS: atom_id res chain seq x y z
N MET A 1 -42.30 -41.47 16.61
CA MET A 1 -41.85 -40.15 17.12
C MET A 1 -40.34 -39.92 16.89
N LEU A 2 -39.76 -40.34 15.75
CA LEU A 2 -38.30 -40.38 15.50
C LEU A 2 -37.82 -39.49 14.34
N LYS A 3 -38.72 -38.93 13.51
CA LYS A 3 -38.33 -38.13 12.33
C LYS A 3 -37.74 -36.76 12.67
N GLY A 4 -38.08 -36.17 13.81
CA GLY A 4 -37.60 -34.84 14.20
C GLY A 4 -36.12 -34.77 14.61
N GLN A 5 -35.54 -35.88 15.07
CA GLN A 5 -34.13 -35.90 15.49
C GLN A 5 -33.15 -36.02 14.32
N LEU A 6 -33.51 -36.73 13.24
CA LEU A 6 -32.62 -36.87 12.08
C LEU A 6 -32.37 -35.53 11.39
N ASN A 7 -33.38 -34.68 11.28
CA ASN A 7 -33.24 -33.38 10.62
C ASN A 7 -32.28 -32.45 11.37
N LYS A 8 -32.28 -32.47 12.72
CA LYS A 8 -31.38 -31.64 13.52
C LYS A 8 -29.92 -32.07 13.39
N LYS A 9 -29.66 -33.38 13.47
CA LYS A 9 -28.30 -33.93 13.31
C LYS A 9 -27.72 -33.64 11.93
N ASN A 10 -28.53 -33.71 10.88
CA ASN A 10 -28.08 -33.41 9.52
C ASN A 10 -27.78 -31.91 9.34
N ILE A 11 -28.54 -31.04 10.00
CA ILE A 11 -28.28 -29.59 10.00
C ILE A 11 -26.99 -29.27 10.75
N GLU A 12 -26.78 -29.85 11.94
CA GLU A 12 -25.53 -29.68 12.69
C GLU A 12 -24.33 -30.15 11.89
N LEU A 13 -24.41 -31.34 11.28
CA LEU A 13 -23.32 -31.87 10.44
C LEU A 13 -23.03 -30.96 9.24
N ALA A 14 -24.06 -30.39 8.62
CA ALA A 14 -23.91 -29.45 7.51
C ALA A 14 -23.27 -28.13 7.94
N VAL A 15 -23.68 -27.57 9.09
CA VAL A 15 -23.13 -26.31 9.62
C VAL A 15 -21.66 -26.48 10.01
N THR A 16 -21.30 -27.59 10.68
CA THR A 16 -19.90 -27.86 11.02
C THR A 16 -19.06 -28.11 9.77
N GLY A 17 -19.59 -28.83 8.77
CA GLY A 17 -18.92 -29.03 7.48
C GLY A 17 -18.61 -27.71 6.76
N ILE A 18 -19.61 -26.82 6.65
CA ILE A 18 -19.44 -25.51 6.01
C ILE A 18 -18.44 -24.65 6.79
N SER A 19 -18.50 -24.66 8.12
CA SER A 19 -17.57 -23.89 8.97
C SER A 19 -16.11 -24.30 8.78
N VAL A 20 -15.82 -25.60 8.70
CA VAL A 20 -14.45 -26.11 8.47
C VAL A 20 -13.95 -25.72 7.08
N ILE A 21 -14.81 -25.77 6.06
CA ILE A 21 -14.44 -25.37 4.69
C ILE A 21 -14.10 -23.87 4.62
N ILE A 22 -14.89 -23.02 5.26
CA ILE A 22 -14.63 -21.57 5.32
C ILE A 22 -13.30 -21.28 6.03
N LEU A 23 -13.02 -21.96 7.14
CA LEU A 23 -11.77 -21.79 7.87
C LEU A 23 -10.55 -22.14 7.00
N ILE A 24 -10.60 -23.25 6.26
CA ILE A 24 -9.52 -23.65 5.34
C ILE A 24 -9.36 -22.62 4.22
N PHE A 25 -10.47 -22.13 3.67
CA PHE A 25 -10.43 -21.12 2.59
C PHE A 25 -9.77 -19.81 3.04
N LEU A 26 -10.08 -19.34 4.25
CA LEU A 26 -9.45 -18.13 4.81
C LEU A 26 -7.95 -18.29 5.00
N ILE A 27 -7.49 -19.45 5.49
CA ILE A 27 -6.05 -19.74 5.68
C ILE A 27 -5.34 -19.79 4.32
N MET A 28 -5.94 -20.41 3.31
CA MET A 28 -5.36 -20.47 1.96
C MET A 28 -5.30 -19.10 1.28
N ASN A 29 -6.28 -18.21 1.51
CA ASN A 29 -6.29 -16.87 0.94
C ASN A 29 -5.34 -15.89 1.66
N HIS A 30 -5.03 -16.14 2.94
CA HIS A 30 -4.14 -15.30 3.75
C HIS A 30 -2.66 -15.72 3.69
N MET A 31 -2.31 -16.77 2.95
CA MET A 31 -0.90 -17.08 2.69
C MET A 31 -0.32 -16.09 1.66
N PRO A 32 0.71 -15.29 2.01
CA PRO A 32 1.37 -14.43 1.03
C PRO A 32 2.00 -15.31 -0.04
N LYS A 33 1.59 -15.11 -1.31
CA LYS A 33 2.18 -15.78 -2.45
C LYS A 33 3.66 -15.40 -2.50
N SER A 34 4.52 -16.33 -2.09
CA SER A 34 5.96 -16.20 -2.23
C SER A 34 6.25 -15.98 -3.71
N LYS A 35 6.73 -14.78 -4.06
CA LYS A 35 7.18 -14.50 -5.42
C LYS A 35 8.43 -15.35 -5.66
N ASP A 36 8.33 -16.34 -6.53
CA ASP A 36 9.49 -17.03 -7.07
C ASP A 36 10.41 -16.00 -7.74
N ASN A 37 11.45 -15.61 -7.01
CA ASN A 37 12.55 -14.80 -7.50
C ASN A 37 13.35 -15.65 -8.48
N LYS A 38 12.92 -15.61 -9.75
CA LYS A 38 13.61 -16.20 -10.89
C LYS A 38 15.04 -15.63 -10.97
N SER A 39 15.97 -16.44 -10.48
CA SER A 39 17.41 -16.21 -10.54
C SER A 39 17.92 -16.31 -11.98
N VAL A 40 18.42 -15.17 -12.47
CA VAL A 40 19.58 -14.99 -13.37
C VAL A 40 19.43 -15.31 -14.87
N SER A 41 19.79 -14.32 -15.69
CA SER A 41 20.74 -14.53 -16.80
C SER A 41 21.59 -13.29 -17.05
N LYS A 42 22.81 -13.35 -16.51
CA LYS A 42 24.09 -12.97 -17.16
C LYS A 42 24.15 -11.60 -17.85
N ALA A 43 24.75 -10.62 -17.15
CA ALA A 43 25.27 -9.41 -17.73
C ALA A 43 26.41 -9.71 -18.73
N GLU A 44 26.38 -9.05 -19.88
CA GLU A 44 27.54 -8.93 -20.76
C GLU A 44 28.53 -7.89 -20.20
N PRO A 45 29.85 -8.12 -20.32
CA PRO A 45 30.86 -7.20 -19.81
C PRO A 45 31.00 -6.00 -20.74
N TYR A 46 30.66 -4.81 -20.24
CA TYR A 46 31.09 -3.55 -20.86
C TYR A 46 32.57 -3.32 -20.56
N PRO A 47 33.35 -2.76 -21.50
CA PRO A 47 34.76 -2.47 -21.29
C PRO A 47 34.92 -1.42 -20.17
N THR A 48 35.60 -1.86 -19.11
CA THR A 48 36.14 -1.03 -18.04
C THR A 48 37.14 -0.04 -18.61
N SER A 49 36.74 1.23 -18.73
CA SER A 49 37.68 2.35 -18.63
C SER A 49 37.92 2.60 -17.14
N GLU A 50 39.09 2.20 -16.67
CA GLU A 50 39.59 2.50 -15.33
C GLU A 50 39.67 4.02 -15.13
N VAL A 51 38.72 4.59 -14.40
CA VAL A 51 38.91 5.82 -13.64
C VAL A 51 38.46 5.49 -12.22
N GLY A 52 39.43 5.19 -11.36
CA GLY A 52 39.17 4.96 -9.95
C GLY A 52 38.58 6.22 -9.32
N PHE A 53 37.30 6.18 -8.97
CA PHE A 53 36.72 7.13 -8.03
C PHE A 53 36.99 6.61 -6.62
N GLU A 54 38.12 7.03 -6.07
CA GLU A 54 38.39 6.99 -4.64
C GLU A 54 37.43 8.00 -3.98
N ILE A 55 36.43 7.51 -3.25
CA ILE A 55 35.55 8.37 -2.44
C ILE A 55 36.34 8.78 -1.20
N THR A 56 37.17 9.81 -1.36
CA THR A 56 37.77 10.51 -0.22
C THR A 56 36.72 11.45 0.35
N ASN A 57 36.03 10.99 1.39
CA ASN A 57 35.18 11.81 2.25
C ASN A 57 36.04 12.80 3.03
N ASN A 58 36.36 13.97 2.44
CA ASN A 58 36.59 15.22 3.16
C ASN A 58 36.83 16.36 2.18
N GLU A 59 35.76 16.99 1.72
CA GLU A 59 35.83 18.39 1.30
C GLU A 59 34.82 19.17 2.12
N GLN A 60 35.33 19.72 3.22
CA GLN A 60 34.76 20.86 3.90
C GLN A 60 34.74 22.02 2.90
N ARG A 61 33.64 22.14 2.16
CA ARG A 61 33.41 23.23 1.21
C ARG A 61 33.22 24.51 2.01
N THR A 62 34.27 25.30 2.04
CA THR A 62 34.27 26.69 2.47
C THR A 62 33.27 27.48 1.65
N THR A 63 32.26 27.96 2.36
CA THR A 63 31.37 29.10 2.11
C THR A 63 31.84 30.04 1.00
N ASN A 64 31.15 29.98 -0.14
CA ASN A 64 30.86 31.17 -0.93
C ASN A 64 29.36 31.39 -0.83
N ASP A 65 28.99 32.37 0.01
CA ASP A 65 27.64 32.76 0.38
C ASP A 65 26.87 33.38 -0.80
N GLU A 66 26.43 32.55 -1.75
CA GLU A 66 25.27 32.90 -2.55
C GLU A 66 24.06 32.25 -1.89
N HIS A 67 23.32 33.06 -1.14
CA HIS A 67 22.16 32.68 -0.34
C HIS A 67 20.95 32.40 -1.26
N TRP A 68 21.01 31.36 -2.10
CA TRP A 68 19.94 30.95 -3.02
C TRP A 68 18.68 30.40 -2.33
N GLY A 69 18.57 30.59 -1.01
CA GLY A 69 17.45 30.11 -0.22
C GLY A 69 17.41 28.58 -0.13
N ARG A 70 16.31 28.08 0.41
CA ARG A 70 16.06 26.63 0.50
C ARG A 70 15.71 26.10 -0.89
N ASP A 71 16.30 24.98 -1.28
CA ASP A 71 15.93 24.28 -2.51
C ASP A 71 14.42 24.00 -2.53
N PRO A 72 13.67 24.51 -3.53
CA PRO A 72 12.22 24.36 -3.60
C PRO A 72 11.75 22.92 -3.87
N PHE A 73 12.66 21.99 -4.14
CA PHE A 73 12.36 20.57 -4.37
C PHE A 73 12.79 19.66 -3.22
N LEU A 74 13.42 20.19 -2.17
CA LEU A 74 13.70 19.42 -0.97
C LEU A 74 12.40 19.19 -0.19
N LEU A 75 12.00 17.92 -0.13
CA LEU A 75 10.86 17.47 0.66
C LEU A 75 11.13 17.69 2.15
N ASP A 76 10.24 18.42 2.81
CA ASP A 76 10.31 18.70 4.25
C ASP A 76 9.98 17.41 5.00
N SER A 77 10.99 16.58 5.25
CA SER A 77 10.88 15.27 5.91
C SER A 77 10.53 15.37 7.41
N ALA A 78 10.37 16.60 7.93
CA ALA A 78 10.11 16.88 9.34
C ALA A 78 8.65 16.68 9.79
N ASN A 79 7.70 16.40 8.89
CA ASN A 79 6.27 16.29 9.22
C ASN A 79 5.66 14.90 8.99
N VAL A 80 6.44 13.82 9.11
CA VAL A 80 5.85 12.47 9.22
C VAL A 80 5.39 12.28 10.67
N LYS A 81 4.30 12.95 11.04
CA LYS A 81 3.50 12.54 12.21
C LYS A 81 2.58 11.42 11.74
N GLU A 82 2.36 10.41 12.59
CA GLU A 82 1.28 9.44 12.37
C GLU A 82 -0.03 10.22 12.27
N GLN A 83 -0.51 10.43 11.04
CA GLN A 83 -1.74 11.14 10.75
C GLN A 83 -2.91 10.18 10.94
N GLY A 84 -3.75 10.48 11.93
CA GLY A 84 -4.99 9.76 12.13
C GLY A 84 -5.99 10.02 11.01
N MET A 85 -7.12 9.32 11.04
CA MET A 85 -8.25 9.50 10.11
C MET A 85 -8.69 10.96 9.97
N GLU A 86 -8.65 11.73 11.06
CA GLU A 86 -9.07 13.15 11.08
C GLU A 86 -8.16 14.07 10.27
N ASP A 87 -6.92 13.67 10.00
CA ASP A 87 -5.93 14.43 9.24
C ASP A 87 -5.80 13.95 7.78
N MET A 88 -6.62 12.98 7.34
CA MET A 88 -6.60 12.49 5.97
C MET A 88 -7.51 13.33 5.07
N ALA A 89 -6.91 14.03 4.12
CA ALA A 89 -7.60 14.72 3.05
C ALA A 89 -7.36 14.01 1.71
N LEU A 90 -8.44 13.86 0.94
CA LEU A 90 -8.33 13.43 -0.44
C LEU A 90 -8.11 14.66 -1.32
N ASN A 91 -6.88 14.82 -1.80
CA ASN A 91 -6.45 16.00 -2.54
C ASN A 91 -6.74 15.86 -4.04
N GLY A 92 -6.77 14.63 -4.55
CA GLY A 92 -7.01 14.38 -5.97
C GLY A 92 -7.27 12.92 -6.28
N ILE A 93 -7.92 12.69 -7.40
CA ILE A 93 -8.12 11.37 -7.99
C ILE A 93 -7.82 11.48 -9.48
N VAL A 94 -7.06 10.50 -9.98
CA VAL A 94 -6.93 10.26 -11.41
C VAL A 94 -7.67 8.97 -11.73
N SER A 95 -8.84 9.15 -12.33
CA SER A 95 -9.69 8.05 -12.78
C SER A 95 -9.22 7.58 -14.16
N ASP A 96 -8.43 6.51 -14.16
CA ASP A 96 -8.12 5.75 -15.37
C ASP A 96 -8.87 4.40 -15.35
N LYS A 97 -9.16 3.86 -16.53
CA LYS A 97 -9.91 2.60 -16.65
C LYS A 97 -9.13 1.39 -16.17
N GLU A 98 -7.81 1.41 -16.32
CA GLU A 98 -6.97 0.26 -16.00
C GLU A 98 -6.21 0.49 -14.68
N ASN A 99 -5.73 1.72 -14.45
CA ASN A 99 -4.85 2.02 -13.32
C ASN A 99 -5.26 3.33 -12.62
N PRO A 100 -6.40 3.35 -11.91
CA PRO A 100 -6.76 4.51 -11.10
C PRO A 100 -5.77 4.71 -9.95
N TYR A 101 -5.53 5.96 -9.59
CA TYR A 101 -4.74 6.32 -8.42
C TYR A 101 -5.30 7.57 -7.75
N ALA A 102 -5.04 7.68 -6.45
CA ALA A 102 -5.49 8.79 -5.63
C ALA A 102 -4.30 9.52 -5.02
N ILE A 103 -4.50 10.77 -4.67
CA ILE A 103 -3.55 11.59 -3.93
C ILE A 103 -4.19 11.88 -2.58
N ILE A 104 -3.72 11.19 -1.54
CA ILE A 104 -4.17 11.39 -0.16
C ILE A 104 -3.09 12.17 0.54
N ASN A 105 -3.44 13.35 1.06
CA ASN A 105 -2.50 14.34 1.56
C ASN A 105 -1.42 14.68 0.51
N ASN A 106 -0.20 14.15 0.66
CA ASN A 106 0.91 14.36 -0.26
C ASN A 106 1.39 13.06 -0.94
N ASP A 107 0.71 11.94 -0.71
CA ASP A 107 1.12 10.62 -1.18
C ASP A 107 0.23 10.14 -2.34
N VAL A 108 0.88 9.58 -3.37
CA VAL A 108 0.21 8.97 -4.52
C VAL A 108 0.02 7.48 -4.23
N VAL A 109 -1.23 7.03 -4.21
CA VAL A 109 -1.59 5.67 -3.79
C VAL A 109 -2.47 4.97 -4.81
N LYS A 110 -2.33 3.64 -4.88
CA LYS A 110 -3.09 2.75 -5.75
C LYS A 110 -3.92 1.76 -4.93
N LEU A 111 -4.74 1.00 -5.64
CA LEU A 111 -5.49 -0.10 -5.05
C LEU A 111 -4.55 -1.09 -4.35
N GLY A 112 -4.81 -1.36 -3.08
CA GLY A 112 -4.03 -2.26 -2.23
C GLY A 112 -2.82 -1.62 -1.54
N ASP A 113 -2.50 -0.35 -1.84
CA ASP A 113 -1.45 0.36 -1.12
C ASP A 113 -1.93 0.72 0.30
N LYS A 114 -0.96 0.88 1.20
CA LYS A 114 -1.21 1.33 2.58
C LYS A 114 -0.86 2.82 2.72
N VAL A 115 -1.75 3.55 3.36
CA VAL A 115 -1.53 4.93 3.81
C VAL A 115 -1.73 4.93 5.31
N ASN A 116 -0.66 5.21 6.06
CA ASN A 116 -0.60 4.95 7.50
C ASN A 116 -0.98 3.48 7.79
N ASP A 117 -1.97 3.24 8.66
CA ASP A 117 -2.46 1.90 8.99
C ASP A 117 -3.64 1.43 8.12
N MET A 118 -4.08 2.25 7.17
CA MET A 118 -5.24 1.97 6.33
C MET A 118 -4.85 1.43 4.96
N THR A 119 -5.66 0.53 4.42
CA THR A 119 -5.44 -0.06 3.08
C THR A 119 -6.45 0.54 2.11
N VAL A 120 -5.98 0.96 0.93
CA VAL A 120 -6.86 1.42 -0.15
C VAL A 120 -7.56 0.22 -0.76
N ILE A 121 -8.87 0.12 -0.59
CA ILE A 121 -9.66 -1.00 -1.11
C ILE A 121 -10.44 -0.66 -2.38
N GLU A 122 -10.68 0.63 -2.63
CA GLU A 122 -11.43 1.08 -3.81
C GLU A 122 -11.10 2.55 -4.13
N ILE A 123 -10.99 2.86 -5.43
CA ILE A 123 -10.81 4.24 -5.92
C ILE A 123 -11.93 4.51 -6.93
N ASN A 124 -12.84 5.41 -6.56
CA ASN A 124 -13.94 5.88 -7.39
C ASN A 124 -13.63 7.27 -7.95
N GLU A 125 -14.43 7.76 -8.90
CA GLU A 125 -14.20 9.07 -9.55
C GLU A 125 -14.19 10.26 -8.59
N LYS A 126 -14.86 10.15 -7.44
CA LYS A 126 -15.03 11.25 -6.47
C LYS A 126 -14.69 10.87 -5.04
N SER A 127 -14.36 9.61 -4.79
CA SER A 127 -14.10 9.11 -3.45
C SER A 127 -13.11 7.97 -3.45
N VAL A 128 -12.47 7.77 -2.31
CA VAL A 128 -11.58 6.64 -2.04
C VAL A 128 -12.09 5.92 -0.83
N VAL A 129 -12.16 4.59 -0.90
CA VAL A 129 -12.54 3.75 0.22
C VAL A 129 -11.28 3.13 0.82
N LEU A 130 -11.10 3.38 2.11
CA LEU A 130 -10.02 2.88 2.94
C LEU A 130 -10.56 1.83 3.92
N GLU A 131 -9.75 0.84 4.25
CA GLU A 131 -10.04 -0.14 5.31
C GLU A 131 -9.01 -0.02 6.43
N GLN A 132 -9.50 0.04 7.67
CA GLN A 132 -8.69 -0.09 8.88
C GLN A 132 -9.38 -1.05 9.84
N ASP A 133 -8.68 -2.12 10.24
CA ASP A 133 -9.19 -3.11 11.21
C ASP A 133 -10.60 -3.66 10.91
N GLY A 134 -10.93 -3.81 9.62
CA GLY A 134 -12.24 -4.27 9.14
C GLY A 134 -13.34 -3.20 9.10
N GLN A 135 -13.03 -1.95 9.46
CA GLN A 135 -13.92 -0.79 9.26
C GLN A 135 -13.59 -0.10 7.94
N LYS A 136 -14.64 0.28 7.21
CA LYS A 136 -14.52 1.02 5.96
C LYS A 136 -14.70 2.51 6.22
N HIS A 137 -13.79 3.29 5.68
CA HIS A 137 -13.84 4.74 5.71
C HIS A 137 -13.86 5.30 4.29
N ILE A 138 -14.65 6.34 4.06
CA ILE A 138 -14.82 6.95 2.76
C ILE A 138 -14.25 8.36 2.84
N LEU A 139 -13.25 8.64 1.99
CA LEU A 139 -12.75 9.98 1.77
C LEU A 139 -13.40 10.54 0.51
N GLU A 140 -14.01 11.72 0.62
CA GLU A 140 -14.61 12.43 -0.50
C GLU A 140 -13.69 13.53 -1.00
N LEU A 141 -13.69 13.74 -2.32
CA LEU A 141 -12.92 14.80 -2.95
C LEU A 141 -13.62 16.14 -2.72
N ASN A 142 -13.04 16.99 -1.88
CA ASN A 142 -13.53 18.34 -1.65
C ASN A 142 -13.13 19.26 -2.81
N ALA A 143 -14.04 19.43 -3.77
CA ALA A 143 -13.92 20.47 -4.80
C ALA A 143 -14.32 21.82 -4.19
N TYR A 144 -13.35 22.72 -4.02
CA TYR A 144 -13.59 24.12 -3.66
C TYR A 144 -14.17 24.93 -4.81
#